data_AF-A0A7W4LJR1-F1
#
_entry.id   AF-A0A7W4LJR1-F1
#
_cell.length_a   1.000
_cell.length_b   1.000
_cell.length_c   1.000
_cell.angle_alpha   90.00
_cell.angle_beta   90.00
_cell.angle_gamma   90.00
#
_symmetry.space_group_name_H-M   'P 1'
#
loop_
_entity.id
_entity.type
_entity.pdbx_description
1 polymer ?
#
loop_
_entity_poly.entity_id
_entity_poly.type
_entity_poly.pdbx_seq_one_letter_code
_entity_poly.pdbx_strand_id
1 'polypeptide(L)'
;MSKSTAQLNELIEITRDGQRFYQHAEGEVKDVQLKSLFRDMAHAKTEIIQALASKVAANHEQVPQGGTVIGKLRQVYADTKASLSSDTDSTYVAQLEAAEDRLLHAFEDTLQDAEPDVSSLLRGEMPKIRACHDRMSALKHTMK
;
A
#
# COMPACT_ATOMS: atom_id res chain seq x y z
N MET A 1 7.85 16.50 16.93
CA MET A 1 7.95 15.71 15.70
C MET A 1 9.40 15.31 15.55
N SER A 2 9.74 14.15 16.09
CA SER A 2 11.00 13.46 15.79
C SER A 2 11.01 13.05 14.31
N LYS A 3 12.16 13.15 13.62
CA LYS A 3 12.31 12.78 12.19
C LYS A 3 11.76 11.36 11.93
N SER A 4 12.08 10.45 12.84
CA SER A 4 11.62 9.06 12.92
C SER A 4 10.11 8.90 12.88
N THR A 5 9.36 9.76 13.58
CA THR A 5 7.90 9.65 13.60
C THR A 5 7.27 10.21 12.32
N ALA A 6 7.79 11.31 11.79
CA ALA A 6 7.33 11.85 10.51
C ALA A 6 7.47 10.82 9.37
N GLN A 7 8.60 10.11 9.36
CA GLN A 7 8.87 9.00 8.44
C GLN A 7 7.89 7.83 8.61
N LEU A 8 7.71 7.33 9.84
CA LEU A 8 6.74 6.25 10.11
C LEU A 8 5.31 6.66 9.73
N ASN A 9 4.96 7.92 9.98
CA ASN A 9 3.68 8.50 9.63
C ASN A 9 3.44 8.53 8.12
N GLU A 10 4.44 8.97 7.35
CA GLU A 10 4.40 8.93 5.89
C GLU A 10 4.22 7.50 5.36
N LEU A 11 4.97 6.54 5.92
CA LEU A 11 4.82 5.12 5.57
C LEU A 11 3.43 4.57 5.91
N ILE A 12 2.87 4.94 7.07
CA ILE A 12 1.50 4.58 7.45
C ILE A 12 0.49 5.15 6.45
N GLU A 13 0.66 6.40 6.02
CA GLU A 13 -0.24 7.02 5.03
C GLU A 13 -0.17 6.30 3.68
N ILE A 14 1.03 6.05 3.14
CA ILE A 14 1.22 5.35 1.87
C ILE A 14 0.63 3.93 1.96
N THR A 15 0.87 3.22 3.07
CA THR A 15 0.34 1.87 3.27
C THR A 15 -1.19 1.86 3.37
N ARG A 16 -1.77 2.83 4.09
CA ARG A 16 -3.23 3.00 4.24
C ARG A 16 -3.89 3.36 2.91
N ASP A 17 -3.20 4.16 2.10
CA ASP A 17 -3.66 4.53 0.78
C ASP A 17 -3.65 3.31 -0.16
N GLY A 18 -2.61 2.48 -0.11
CA GLY A 18 -2.59 1.18 -0.79
C GLY A 18 -3.71 0.25 -0.33
N GLN A 19 -3.95 0.13 0.98
CA GLN A 19 -5.07 -0.65 1.54
C GLN A 19 -6.43 -0.23 0.97
N ARG A 20 -6.70 1.08 0.94
CA ARG A 20 -7.95 1.61 0.38
C ARG A 20 -8.07 1.32 -1.11
N PHE A 21 -6.94 1.33 -1.83
CA PHE A 21 -6.89 0.97 -3.23
C PHE A 21 -7.25 -0.50 -3.48
N TYR A 22 -6.72 -1.43 -2.67
CA TYR A 22 -7.12 -2.84 -2.70
C TYR A 22 -8.62 -3.04 -2.42
N GLN A 23 -9.14 -2.38 -1.38
CA GLN A 23 -10.57 -2.48 -1.02
C GLN A 23 -11.48 -1.97 -2.16
N HIS A 24 -11.05 -0.91 -2.84
CA HIS A 24 -11.78 -0.40 -3.99
C HIS A 24 -11.68 -1.35 -5.19
N ALA A 25 -10.48 -1.82 -5.52
CA ALA A 25 -10.26 -2.78 -6.60
C ALA A 25 -11.04 -4.08 -6.38
N GLU A 26 -11.14 -4.58 -5.15
CA GLU A 26 -11.96 -5.76 -4.79
C GLU A 26 -13.44 -5.57 -5.16
N GLY A 27 -13.98 -4.36 -5.00
CA GLY A 27 -15.36 -4.04 -5.36
C GLY A 27 -15.60 -4.01 -6.86
N GLU A 28 -14.59 -3.58 -7.62
CA GLU A 28 -14.69 -3.28 -9.06
C GLU A 28 -14.34 -4.49 -9.94
N VAL A 29 -13.41 -5.34 -9.52
CA VAL A 29 -13.05 -6.54 -10.30
C VAL A 29 -14.18 -7.55 -10.31
N LYS A 30 -14.27 -8.35 -11.39
CA LYS A 30 -15.31 -9.39 -11.51
C LYS A 30 -14.80 -10.77 -11.10
N ASP A 31 -13.50 -11.03 -11.27
CA ASP A 31 -12.90 -12.30 -10.94
C ASP A 31 -12.87 -12.56 -9.42
N VAL A 32 -13.42 -13.69 -8.99
CA VAL A 32 -13.49 -14.10 -7.58
C VAL A 32 -12.09 -14.37 -7.00
N GLN A 33 -11.15 -14.87 -7.81
CA GLN A 33 -9.77 -15.11 -7.39
C GLN A 33 -9.06 -13.78 -7.12
N LEU A 34 -9.24 -12.79 -8.00
CA LEU A 34 -8.69 -11.43 -7.81
C LEU A 34 -9.28 -10.77 -6.57
N LYS A 35 -10.59 -10.90 -6.33
CA LYS A 35 -11.22 -10.39 -5.10
C LYS A 35 -10.58 -10.96 -3.85
N SER A 36 -10.40 -12.29 -3.79
CA SER A 36 -9.78 -12.93 -2.64
C SER A 36 -8.35 -12.42 -2.44
N LEU A 37 -7.57 -12.32 -3.51
CA LEU A 37 -6.19 -11.86 -3.45
C LEU A 37 -6.10 -10.40 -2.99
N PHE A 38 -6.94 -9.51 -3.51
CA PHE A 38 -6.97 -8.11 -3.10
C PHE A 38 -7.41 -7.93 -1.66
N ARG A 39 -8.37 -8.73 -1.21
CA ARG A 39 -8.78 -8.76 0.20
C ARG A 39 -7.62 -9.19 1.10
N ASP A 40 -6.92 -10.27 0.74
CA ASP A 40 -5.76 -10.77 1.48
C ASP A 40 -4.64 -9.72 1.54
N MET A 41 -4.40 -9.01 0.43
CA MET A 41 -3.44 -7.91 0.40
C MET A 41 -3.87 -6.74 1.29
N ALA A 42 -5.14 -6.34 1.26
CA ALA A 42 -5.68 -5.30 2.14
C ALA A 42 -5.53 -5.66 3.64
N HIS A 43 -5.72 -6.94 3.99
CA HIS A 43 -5.46 -7.44 5.33
C HIS A 43 -3.99 -7.33 5.72
N ALA A 44 -3.07 -7.77 4.85
CA ALA A 44 -1.63 -7.65 5.09
C ALA A 44 -1.21 -6.18 5.30
N LYS A 45 -1.76 -5.24 4.52
CA LYS A 45 -1.53 -3.80 4.71
C LYS A 45 -2.04 -3.31 6.06
N THR A 46 -3.20 -3.78 6.51
CA THR A 46 -3.77 -3.42 7.82
C THR A 46 -2.85 -3.83 8.95
N GLU A 47 -2.26 -5.04 8.89
CA GLU A 47 -1.31 -5.53 9.89
C GLU A 47 -0.04 -4.66 9.93
N ILE A 48 0.50 -4.30 8.76
CA ILE A 48 1.68 -3.42 8.66
C ILE A 48 1.37 -2.05 9.26
N ILE A 49 0.22 -1.45 8.94
CA ILE A 49 -0.22 -0.17 9.51
C ILE A 49 -0.30 -0.26 11.03
N GLN A 50 -0.87 -1.34 11.57
CA GLN A 50 -0.98 -1.53 13.02
C GLN A 50 0.40 -1.67 13.68
N ALA A 51 1.33 -2.40 13.06
CA ALA A 51 2.69 -2.56 13.56
C ALA A 51 3.43 -1.20 13.60
N LEU A 52 3.36 -0.43 12.51
CA LEU A 52 3.96 0.91 12.42
C LEU A 52 3.30 1.88 13.40
N ALA A 53 1.96 1.92 13.45
CA ALA A 53 1.21 2.82 14.31
C ALA A 53 1.43 2.52 15.80
N SER A 54 1.58 1.25 16.17
CA SER A 54 1.91 0.86 17.56
C SER A 54 3.28 1.42 17.98
N LYS A 55 4.25 1.46 17.07
CA LYS A 55 5.58 2.05 17.34
C LYS A 55 5.50 3.58 17.45
N VAL A 56 4.74 4.25 16.58
CA VAL A 56 4.50 5.70 16.67
C VAL A 56 3.81 6.08 17.97
N ALA A 57 2.78 5.33 18.36
CA ALA A 57 2.05 5.55 19.61
C ALA A 57 2.95 5.34 20.85
N ALA A 58 3.85 4.35 20.80
CA ALA A 58 4.85 4.13 21.84
C ALA A 58 5.85 5.30 21.98
N ASN A 59 6.09 6.05 20.90
CA ASN A 59 6.91 7.25 20.89
C ASN A 59 6.15 8.53 21.32
N HIS A 60 4.94 8.41 21.89
CA HIS A 60 4.09 9.52 22.38
C HIS A 60 3.69 10.57 21.32
N GLU A 61 3.75 10.23 20.03
CA GLU A 61 3.40 11.15 18.94
C GLU A 61 2.10 10.71 18.23
N GLN A 62 1.34 11.69 17.69
CA GLN A 62 0.04 11.45 17.07
C GLN A 62 0.18 10.77 15.70
N VAL A 63 -0.54 9.66 15.52
CA VAL A 63 -0.67 8.99 14.22
C VAL A 63 -1.54 9.87 13.29
N PRO A 64 -1.10 10.17 12.05
CA PRO A 64 -1.85 10.95 11.10
C PRO A 64 -3.21 10.33 10.80
N GLN A 65 -4.23 11.17 10.84
CA GLN A 65 -5.59 10.82 10.48
C GLN A 65 -5.91 11.36 9.07
N GLY A 66 -5.35 10.72 8.04
CA GLY A 66 -5.78 10.88 6.65
C GLY A 66 -4.79 11.68 5.80
N GLY A 67 -4.49 11.30 4.56
CA GLY A 67 -5.16 10.38 3.65
C GLY A 67 -5.13 11.00 2.25
N THR A 68 -3.94 11.07 1.66
CA THR A 68 -3.59 11.88 0.48
C THR A 68 -4.18 11.33 -0.82
N VAL A 69 -4.67 10.09 -0.83
CA VAL A 69 -5.04 9.34 -2.05
C VAL A 69 -6.55 9.23 -2.32
N ILE A 70 -7.43 9.78 -1.47
CA ILE A 70 -8.88 9.81 -1.76
C ILE A 70 -9.18 10.43 -3.14
N GLY A 71 -8.39 11.43 -3.55
CA GLY A 71 -8.48 12.05 -4.88
C GLY A 71 -8.07 11.12 -6.02
N LYS A 72 -6.94 10.42 -5.86
CA LYS A 72 -6.44 9.46 -6.87
C LYS A 72 -7.36 8.26 -7.04
N LEU A 73 -7.95 7.77 -5.94
CA LEU A 73 -8.98 6.73 -5.98
C LEU A 73 -10.18 7.14 -6.85
N ARG A 74 -10.68 8.38 -6.69
CA ARG A 74 -11.77 8.88 -7.53
C ARG A 74 -11.38 9.04 -8.99
N GLN A 75 -10.16 9.51 -9.27
CA GLN A 75 -9.66 9.58 -10.65
C GLN A 75 -9.60 8.19 -11.28
N VAL A 76 -9.07 7.19 -10.58
CA VAL A 76 -9.01 5.82 -11.09
C VAL A 76 -10.41 5.27 -11.37
N TYR A 77 -11.37 5.48 -10.46
CA TYR A 77 -12.76 5.09 -10.71
C TYR A 77 -13.32 5.78 -11.97
N ALA A 78 -13.07 7.08 -12.14
CA ALA A 78 -13.54 7.83 -13.30
C ALA A 78 -12.87 7.37 -14.61
N ASP A 79 -11.55 7.15 -14.61
CA ASP A 79 -10.78 6.69 -15.76
C ASP A 79 -11.19 5.27 -16.17
N THR A 80 -11.45 4.40 -15.19
CA THR A 80 -11.92 3.02 -15.44
C THR A 80 -13.33 3.02 -16.03
N LYS A 81 -14.23 3.89 -15.54
CA LYS A 81 -15.58 4.03 -16.08
C LYS A 81 -15.60 4.67 -17.48
N ALA A 82 -14.66 5.56 -17.77
CA ALA A 82 -14.48 6.18 -19.07
C ALA A 82 -13.82 5.23 -20.09
N SER A 83 -12.91 4.37 -19.62
CA SER A 83 -12.33 3.27 -20.40
C SER A 83 -13.36 2.16 -20.52
N LEU A 84 -14.18 2.23 -21.57
CA LEU A 84 -15.21 1.26 -21.95
C LEU A 84 -14.58 -0.09 -22.42
N SER A 85 -13.63 -0.64 -21.66
CA SER A 85 -12.71 -1.69 -22.10
C SER A 85 -12.80 -2.93 -21.21
N SER A 86 -12.67 -4.10 -21.82
CA SER A 86 -12.70 -5.42 -21.18
C SER A 86 -11.55 -5.70 -20.19
N ASP A 87 -10.58 -4.78 -20.07
CA ASP A 87 -9.33 -4.94 -19.30
C ASP A 87 -9.31 -4.13 -17.99
N THR A 88 -10.48 -3.92 -17.39
CA THR A 88 -10.63 -3.28 -16.07
C THR A 88 -9.70 -3.91 -15.03
N ASP A 89 -9.67 -5.24 -14.97
CA ASP A 89 -8.89 -5.98 -13.99
C ASP A 89 -7.37 -5.76 -14.19
N SER A 90 -6.89 -5.78 -15.43
CA SER A 90 -5.48 -5.51 -15.76
C SER A 90 -5.06 -4.08 -15.41
N THR A 91 -5.97 -3.11 -15.63
CA THR A 91 -5.74 -1.70 -15.28
C THR A 91 -5.59 -1.53 -13.76
N TYR A 92 -6.47 -2.16 -12.96
CA TYR A 92 -6.34 -2.14 -11.50
C TYR A 92 -5.05 -2.81 -11.02
N VAL A 93 -4.69 -3.96 -11.59
CA VAL A 93 -3.45 -4.67 -11.23
C VAL A 93 -2.20 -3.84 -11.55
N ALA A 94 -2.15 -3.17 -12.70
CA ALA A 94 -1.04 -2.28 -13.04
C ALA A 94 -0.91 -1.09 -12.07
N GLN A 95 -2.03 -0.52 -11.65
CA GLN A 95 -2.04 0.59 -10.69
C GLN A 95 -1.69 0.13 -9.27
N LEU A 96 -2.14 -1.07 -8.87
CA LEU A 96 -1.80 -1.69 -7.60
C LEU A 96 -0.30 -1.97 -7.52
N GLU A 97 0.28 -2.54 -8.58
CA GLU A 97 1.73 -2.75 -8.66
C GLU A 97 2.51 -1.43 -8.56
N ALA A 98 2.08 -0.38 -9.27
CA ALA A 98 2.72 0.93 -9.15
C ALA A 98 2.59 1.54 -7.74
N ALA A 99 1.51 1.24 -7.01
CA ALA A 99 1.35 1.66 -5.61
C ALA A 99 2.27 0.85 -4.68
N GLU A 100 2.42 -0.46 -4.91
CA GLU A 100 3.35 -1.32 -4.18
C GLU A 100 4.81 -0.93 -4.39
N ASP A 101 5.19 -0.61 -5.64
CA ASP A 101 6.53 -0.17 -5.99
C ASP A 101 6.88 1.15 -5.29
N ARG A 102 5.96 2.13 -5.29
CA ARG A 102 6.11 3.37 -4.52
C ARG A 102 6.25 3.13 -3.03
N LEU A 103 5.48 2.20 -2.47
CA LEU A 103 5.57 1.86 -1.05
C LEU A 103 6.94 1.25 -0.73
N LEU A 104 7.42 0.33 -1.57
CA LEU A 104 8.73 -0.29 -1.42
C LEU A 104 9.84 0.77 -1.48
N HIS A 105 9.79 1.66 -2.47
CA HIS A 105 10.76 2.75 -2.62
C HIS A 105 10.75 3.69 -1.41
N ALA A 106 9.56 4.14 -0.97
CA ALA A 106 9.43 4.98 0.21
C ALA A 106 9.98 4.30 1.48
N PHE A 107 9.80 2.99 1.62
CA PHE A 107 10.39 2.20 2.70
C PHE A 107 11.91 2.16 2.62
N GLU A 108 12.47 1.91 1.44
CA GLU A 108 13.93 1.86 1.21
C GLU A 108 14.57 3.25 1.45
N ASP A 109 13.96 4.32 0.94
CA ASP A 109 14.39 5.71 1.17
C ASP A 109 14.34 6.06 2.65
N THR A 110 13.23 5.72 3.32
CA THR A 110 13.09 5.93 4.75
C THR A 110 14.15 5.15 5.52
N LEU A 111 14.44 3.91 5.13
CA LEU A 111 15.42 3.06 5.80
C LEU A 111 16.84 3.63 5.74
N GLN A 112 17.22 4.30 4.65
CA GLN A 112 18.52 4.95 4.53
C GLN A 112 18.69 6.10 5.52
N ASP A 113 17.60 6.81 5.79
CA ASP A 113 17.58 8.07 6.53
C ASP A 113 16.99 7.95 7.95
N ALA A 114 16.60 6.73 8.35
CA ALA A 114 15.94 6.40 9.60
C ALA A 114 16.93 6.15 10.76
N GLU A 115 16.50 6.49 11.97
CA GLU A 115 17.24 6.16 13.19
C GLU A 115 17.33 4.63 13.43
N PRO A 116 18.29 4.15 14.24
CA PRO A 116 18.51 2.73 14.51
C PRO A 116 17.24 1.97 14.96
N ASP A 117 16.40 2.62 15.78
CA ASP A 117 15.17 2.03 16.29
C ASP A 117 14.10 1.84 15.21
N VAL A 118 13.99 2.79 14.28
CA VAL A 118 13.04 2.72 13.17
C VAL A 118 13.55 1.77 12.10
N SER A 119 14.83 1.86 11.75
CA SER A 119 15.44 0.98 10.73
C SER A 119 15.38 -0.50 11.12
N SER A 120 15.49 -0.84 12.41
CA SER A 120 15.30 -2.20 12.91
C SER A 120 13.88 -2.72 12.65
N LEU A 121 12.86 -1.89 12.91
CA LEU A 121 11.47 -2.24 12.65
C LEU A 121 11.19 -2.36 11.15
N LEU A 122 11.66 -1.39 10.36
CA LEU A 122 11.49 -1.41 8.90
C LEU A 122 12.14 -2.66 8.28
N ARG A 123 13.32 -3.07 8.76
CA ARG A 123 13.96 -4.32 8.31
C ARG A 123 13.13 -5.57 8.62
N GLY A 124 12.39 -5.57 9.72
CA GLY A 124 11.47 -6.67 10.07
C GLY A 124 10.25 -6.75 9.14
N GLU A 125 9.72 -5.61 8.71
CA GLU A 125 8.51 -5.52 7.87
C GLU A 125 8.81 -5.55 6.36
N MET A 126 10.02 -5.17 5.95
CA MET A 126 10.48 -5.16 4.55
C MET A 126 10.28 -6.48 3.78
N PRO A 127 10.55 -7.69 4.33
CA PRO A 127 10.25 -8.92 3.62
C PRO A 127 8.75 -9.11 3.35
N LYS A 128 7.85 -8.60 4.22
CA LYS A 128 6.40 -8.66 3.97
C LYS A 128 5.99 -7.73 2.83
N ILE A 129 6.56 -6.52 2.77
CA ILE A 129 6.29 -5.56 1.70
C ILE A 129 6.78 -6.09 0.36
N ARG A 130 8.02 -6.60 0.33
CA ARG A 130 8.59 -7.23 -0.86
C ARG A 130 7.75 -8.41 -1.33
N ALA A 131 7.28 -9.26 -0.41
CA ALA A 131 6.38 -10.36 -0.75
C ALA A 131 5.03 -9.88 -1.34
N CYS A 132 4.47 -8.77 -0.85
CA CYS A 132 3.26 -8.17 -1.43
C CYS A 132 3.52 -7.64 -2.85
N HIS A 133 4.61 -6.90 -3.03
CA HIS A 133 5.04 -6.40 -4.34
C HIS A 133 5.25 -7.54 -5.34
N ASP A 134 6.00 -8.58 -4.95
CA ASP A 134 6.31 -9.70 -5.83
C ASP A 134 5.05 -10.47 -6.23
N ARG A 135 4.08 -10.62 -5.31
CA ARG A 135 2.77 -11.20 -5.62
C ARG A 135 2.02 -10.37 -6.66
N MET A 136 2.00 -9.05 -6.52
CA MET A 136 1.30 -8.16 -7.47
C MET A 136 2.02 -8.12 -8.83
N SER A 137 3.34 -8.11 -8.84
CA SER A 137 4.15 -8.17 -10.05
C SER A 137 3.95 -9.50 -10.79
N ALA A 138 3.92 -10.62 -10.06
CA ALA A 138 3.61 -11.92 -10.64
C ALA A 138 2.19 -11.94 -11.24
N LEU A 139 1.21 -11.42 -10.51
CA LEU A 139 -0.18 -11.31 -11.00
C LEU A 139 -0.26 -10.49 -12.30
N LYS A 140 0.40 -9.32 -12.34
CA LYS A 140 0.49 -8.48 -13.53
C LYS A 140 1.11 -9.23 -14.72
N HIS A 141 2.15 -10.03 -14.49
CA HIS A 141 2.76 -10.85 -15.54
C HIS A 141 1.83 -11.97 -16.04
N THR A 142 1.02 -12.57 -15.18
CA THR A 142 0.05 -13.60 -15.59
C THR A 142 -1.12 -13.06 -16.39
N MET A 143 -1.43 -11.77 -16.26
CA MET A 143 -2.53 -11.09 -16.96
C MET A 143 -2.10 -10.39 -18.25
N LYS A 144 -0.83 -10.52 -18.63
CA LYS A 144 -0.21 -9.89 -19.81
C LYS A 144 -0.18 -10.86 -20.98
#